data_AF-A0A936E4E0-F1
#
_entry.id   AF-A0A936E4E0-F1
#
_cell.length_a   1.000
_cell.length_b   1.000
_cell.length_c   1.000
_cell.angle_alpha   90.00
_cell.angle_beta   90.00
_cell.angle_gamma   90.00
#
_symmetry.space_group_name_H-M   'P 1'
#
loop_
_entity.id
_entity.type
_entity.pdbx_description
1 polymer ?
#
loop_
_entity_poly.entity_id
_entity_poly.type
_entity_poly.pdbx_seq_one_letter_code
_entity_poly.pdbx_strand_id
1 'polypeptide(L)'
;MLYVGTGDNHSHPTTDTSDAILAINLDSGKIVWSKQLTKNDAYNTACVMADQTNCPQPPGPDYDFGSSAILVNLPGGKRALLAGQNPEPCTRSIRQTG
;
A
#
# COMPACT_ATOMS: atom_id res chain seq x y z
N MET A 1 -8.17 -11.93 11.02
CA MET A 1 -7.24 -10.90 10.51
C MET A 1 -7.66 -10.58 9.09
N LEU A 2 -7.81 -9.30 8.79
CA LEU A 2 -8.05 -8.77 7.45
C LEU A 2 -6.75 -8.14 6.94
N TYR A 3 -6.42 -8.36 5.67
CA TYR A 3 -5.28 -7.71 5.01
C TYR A 3 -5.80 -6.76 3.94
N VAL A 4 -5.34 -5.52 3.96
CA VAL A 4 -5.76 -4.46 3.03
C VAL A 4 -4.53 -3.85 2.40
N GLY A 5 -4.51 -3.76 1.07
CA GLY A 5 -3.60 -2.90 0.34
C GLY A 5 -4.20 -1.51 0.20
N THR A 6 -3.39 -0.48 0.42
CA THR A 6 -3.79 0.92 0.26
C THR A 6 -3.10 1.56 -0.94
N GLY A 7 -3.69 2.64 -1.46
CA GLY A 7 -3.07 3.47 -2.50
C GLY A 7 -2.60 4.81 -1.96
N ASP A 8 -2.49 5.79 -2.85
CA ASP A 8 -1.80 7.04 -2.59
C ASP A 8 -2.50 7.94 -1.57
N ASN A 9 -1.70 8.86 -1.03
CA ASN A 9 -2.27 10.11 -0.55
C ASN A 9 -2.52 11.08 -1.72
N HIS A 10 -3.58 11.89 -1.65
CA HIS A 10 -3.88 12.87 -2.69
C HIS A 10 -3.35 14.28 -2.39
N SER A 11 -2.68 14.47 -1.26
CA SER A 11 -2.11 15.74 -0.80
C SER A 11 -1.02 15.49 0.24
N HIS A 12 -0.15 16.48 0.43
CA HIS A 12 0.78 16.51 1.55
C HIS A 12 0.13 17.07 2.83
N PRO A 13 0.61 16.66 4.03
CA PRO A 13 1.61 15.61 4.26
C PRO A 13 1.03 14.21 4.03
N THR A 14 1.88 13.28 3.60
CA THR A 14 1.49 11.87 3.45
C THR A 14 1.40 11.17 4.81
N THR A 15 0.75 10.01 4.81
CA THR A 15 0.56 9.14 5.97
C THR A 15 1.50 7.94 5.91
N ASP A 16 1.73 7.28 7.05
CA ASP A 16 2.47 6.00 7.10
C ASP A 16 1.62 4.79 6.67
N THR A 17 0.41 5.05 6.15
CA THR A 17 -0.59 4.03 5.75
C THR A 17 -1.02 4.13 4.29
N SER A 18 -0.52 5.09 3.50
CA SER A 18 -0.61 5.01 2.04
C SER A 18 0.38 3.95 1.54
N ASP A 19 0.09 3.37 0.39
CA ASP A 19 1.03 2.49 -0.32
C ASP A 19 1.57 1.37 0.59
N ALA A 20 0.67 0.86 1.42
CA ALA A 20 0.96 -0.03 2.53
C ALA A 20 0.07 -1.26 2.52
N ILE A 21 0.59 -2.33 3.13
CA ILE A 21 -0.24 -3.43 3.59
C ILE A 21 -0.58 -3.21 5.06
N LEU A 22 -1.87 -3.23 5.36
CA LEU A 22 -2.41 -3.15 6.71
C LEU A 22 -2.92 -4.52 7.15
N ALA A 23 -2.58 -4.94 8.36
CA ALA A 23 -3.20 -6.07 9.02
C ALA A 23 -4.14 -5.58 10.13
N ILE A 24 -5.42 -5.89 9.97
CA ILE A 24 -6.49 -5.39 10.84
C ILE A 24 -7.11 -6.56 11.60
N ASN A 25 -7.22 -6.41 12.91
CA ASN A 25 -7.96 -7.35 13.74
C ASN A 25 -9.46 -7.20 13.42
N LEU A 26 -10.11 -8.30 13.04
CA LEU A 26 -11.50 -8.28 12.54
C LEU A 26 -12.51 -7.92 13.64
N ASP A 27 -12.25 -8.30 14.88
CA ASP A 27 -13.20 -8.11 15.98
C ASP A 27 -13.17 -6.68 16.52
N SER A 28 -11.97 -6.09 16.61
CA SER A 28 -11.76 -4.76 17.20
C SER A 28 -11.60 -3.63 16.17
N GLY A 29 -11.38 -3.96 14.90
CA GLY A 29 -11.06 -3.00 13.84
C GLY A 29 -9.68 -2.33 13.98
N LYS A 30 -8.86 -2.72 14.96
CA LYS A 30 -7.55 -2.11 15.18
C LYS A 30 -6.52 -2.61 14.16
N ILE A 31 -5.70 -1.68 13.66
CA ILE A 31 -4.47 -2.01 12.92
C ILE A 31 -3.50 -2.67 13.89
N VAL A 32 -3.12 -3.90 13.59
CA VAL A 32 -2.15 -4.69 14.38
C VAL A 32 -0.73 -4.39 13.91
N TRP A 33 -0.53 -4.27 12.60
CA TRP A 33 0.70 -3.79 11.99
C TRP A 33 0.42 -3.17 10.63
N SER A 34 1.32 -2.29 10.18
CA SER A 34 1.35 -1.74 8.83
C SER A 34 2.74 -1.91 8.23
N LYS A 35 2.81 -2.11 6.91
CA LYS A 35 4.05 -2.13 6.16
C LYS A 35 3.89 -1.28 4.91
N GLN A 36 4.38 -0.05 5.00
CA GLN A 36 4.48 0.85 3.86
C GLN A 36 5.67 0.44 2.96
N LEU A 37 5.44 0.45 1.64
CA LEU A 37 6.47 0.19 0.63
C LEU A 37 6.99 1.48 0.01
N THR A 38 6.11 2.45 -0.26
CA THR A 38 6.47 3.76 -0.83
C THR A 38 6.12 4.85 0.16
N LYS A 39 7.07 5.75 0.45
CA LYS A 39 6.85 6.90 1.32
C LYS A 39 6.75 8.17 0.48
N ASN A 40 5.99 9.15 1.00
CA ASN A 40 5.84 10.46 0.36
C ASN A 40 5.23 10.39 -1.05
N ASP A 41 4.41 9.37 -1.32
CA ASP A 41 3.61 9.31 -2.54
C ASP A 41 2.33 10.14 -2.36
N ALA A 42 2.40 11.39 -2.83
CA ALA A 42 1.25 12.25 -2.91
C ALA A 42 0.90 12.46 -4.38
N TYR A 43 -0.04 11.69 -4.88
CA TYR A 43 -0.45 11.72 -6.28
C TYR A 43 -1.96 11.90 -6.42
N ASN A 44 -2.35 12.67 -7.41
CA ASN A 44 -3.73 12.73 -7.88
C ASN A 44 -3.75 13.02 -9.39
N THR A 45 -4.93 12.95 -10.00
CA THR A 45 -5.09 13.08 -11.45
C THR A 45 -4.63 14.43 -12.02
N ALA A 46 -4.56 15.50 -11.22
CA ALA A 46 -4.09 16.79 -11.70
C ALA A 46 -2.61 16.76 -12.11
N CYS A 47 -1.81 15.82 -11.59
CA CYS A 47 -0.39 15.71 -11.92
C CYS A 47 -0.11 15.34 -13.38
N VAL A 48 -1.09 14.78 -14.08
CA VAL A 48 -0.99 14.43 -15.52
C VAL A 48 -1.92 15.26 -16.41
N MET A 49 -2.67 16.21 -15.83
CA MET A 49 -3.53 17.13 -16.59
C MET A 49 -2.75 18.36 -17.07
N ALA A 50 -3.31 19.07 -18.05
CA ALA A 50 -2.74 20.33 -18.52
C ALA A 50 -2.76 21.42 -17.43
N ASP A 51 -3.82 21.44 -16.61
CA ASP A 51 -3.87 22.23 -15.38
C ASP A 51 -3.42 21.39 -14.19
N GLN A 52 -2.25 21.72 -13.66
CA GLN A 52 -1.62 21.02 -12.54
C GLN A 52 -1.80 21.73 -11.19
N THR A 53 -2.70 22.72 -11.11
CA THR A 53 -2.87 23.55 -9.90
C THR A 53 -3.12 22.72 -8.63
N ASN A 54 -3.81 21.59 -8.76
CA ASN A 54 -4.13 20.69 -7.65
C ASN A 54 -3.13 19.53 -7.47
N CYS A 55 -2.07 19.45 -8.28
CA CYS A 55 -1.06 18.41 -8.13
C CYS A 55 -0.22 18.68 -6.88
N PRO A 56 -0.09 17.72 -5.94
CA PRO A 56 0.71 17.90 -4.73
C PRO A 56 2.16 18.24 -5.08
N GLN A 57 2.78 19.10 -4.27
CA GLN A 57 4.17 19.49 -4.43
C GLN A 57 5.00 19.02 -3.22
N PRO A 58 6.02 18.17 -3.41
CA PRO A 58 6.43 17.53 -4.68
C PRO A 58 5.42 16.45 -5.15
N PRO A 59 5.32 16.18 -6.46
CA PRO A 59 4.46 15.12 -6.99
C PRO A 59 4.99 13.73 -6.61
N GLY A 60 4.09 12.85 -6.20
CA GLY A 60 4.36 11.43 -5.95
C GLY A 60 4.40 10.58 -7.25
N PRO A 61 5.03 9.40 -7.21
CA PRO A 61 5.16 8.52 -8.36
C PRO A 61 3.92 7.66 -8.71
N ASP A 62 2.81 7.72 -7.94
CA ASP A 62 1.55 6.97 -8.18
C ASP A 62 1.71 5.45 -7.93
N TYR A 63 2.26 5.07 -6.77
CA TYR A 63 2.65 3.69 -6.43
C TYR A 63 1.67 3.04 -5.45
N ASP A 64 0.55 2.53 -5.97
CA ASP A 64 -0.50 1.94 -5.15
C ASP A 64 -0.52 0.40 -5.09
N PHE A 65 -1.26 -0.15 -4.12
CA PHE A 65 -1.73 -1.53 -4.17
C PHE A 65 -3.12 -1.64 -4.83
N GLY A 66 -3.17 -1.61 -6.15
CA GLY A 66 -4.41 -1.84 -6.91
C GLY A 66 -4.94 -3.28 -6.91
N SER A 67 -4.18 -4.24 -6.38
CA SER A 67 -4.55 -5.67 -6.34
C SER A 67 -4.85 -6.19 -4.93
N SER A 68 -5.79 -7.13 -4.82
CA SER A 68 -6.09 -7.79 -3.54
C SER A 68 -4.89 -8.59 -3.03
N ALA A 69 -4.62 -8.51 -1.73
CA ALA A 69 -3.59 -9.32 -1.10
C ALA A 69 -4.00 -10.79 -1.00
N ILE A 70 -3.08 -11.71 -1.32
CA ILE A 70 -3.31 -13.16 -1.32
C ILE A 70 -2.50 -13.80 -0.19
N LEU A 71 -3.20 -14.45 0.74
CA LEU A 71 -2.56 -15.23 1.80
C LEU A 71 -2.31 -16.67 1.32
N VAL A 72 -1.06 -17.10 1.32
CA VAL A 72 -0.66 -18.46 0.91
C VAL A 72 -0.04 -19.22 2.07
N ASN A 73 -0.31 -20.53 2.11
CA ASN A 73 0.31 -21.46 3.05
C ASN A 73 1.60 -22.01 2.44
N LEU A 74 2.65 -22.05 3.24
CA LEU A 74 3.97 -22.58 2.88
C LEU A 74 4.29 -23.85 3.69
N PRO A 75 5.21 -24.71 3.22
CA PRO A 75 5.67 -25.86 3.98
C PRO A 75 6.16 -25.50 5.39
N GLY A 76 5.98 -26.43 6.33
CA GLY A 76 6.38 -26.23 7.72
C GLY A 76 5.49 -25.25 8.51
N GLY A 77 4.23 -25.07 8.11
CA GLY A 77 3.25 -24.26 8.83
C GLY A 77 3.42 -22.74 8.70
N LYS A 78 4.27 -22.28 7.78
CA LYS A 78 4.50 -20.85 7.53
C LYS A 78 3.42 -20.29 6.61
N ARG A 79 3.22 -18.97 6.67
CA ARG A 79 2.33 -18.23 5.75
C ARG A 79 3.07 -17.09 5.10
N ALA A 80 2.69 -16.75 3.88
CA ALA A 80 3.17 -15.56 3.18
C ALA A 80 2.00 -14.76 2.64
N LEU A 81 2.18 -13.44 2.58
CA LEU A 81 1.21 -12.54 1.98
C LEU A 81 1.83 -12.00 0.69
N LEU A 82 1.14 -12.22 -0.42
CA LEU A 82 1.50 -11.73 -1.73
C LEU A 82 0.64 -10.51 -2.04
N ALA A 83 1.26 -9.41 -2.41
CA ALA A 83 0.57 -8.20 -2.83
C ALA A 83 1.35 -7.57 -3.99
N GLY A 84 0.64 -7.27 -5.08
CA GLY A 84 1.21 -6.57 -6.23
C GLY A 84 1.02 -5.08 -6.08
N GLN A 85 2.11 -4.32 -6.16
CA GLN A 85 2.12 -2.86 -6.23
C GLN A 85 2.26 -2.43 -7.70
N ASN A 86 1.45 -1.49 -8.15
CA ASN A 86 1.51 -0.89 -9.49
C ASN A 86 2.16 0.51 -9.37
N PRO A 87 2.86 1.05 -10.38
CA PRO A 87 3.37 0.46 -11.63
C PRO A 87 4.75 -0.22 -11.55
N GLU A 88 5.18 -0.69 -10.38
CA GLU A 88 6.48 -1.38 -10.22
C GLU A 88 6.51 -2.78 -10.89
N PRO A 89 7.62 -3.16 -11.58
CA PRO A 89 7.82 -4.51 -12.07
C PRO A 89 8.17 -5.46 -10.91
N CYS A 90 7.15 -6.21 -10.46
CA CYS A 90 7.26 -7.53 -9.82
C CYS A 90 7.71 -7.61 -8.33
N THR A 91 6.68 -7.71 -7.47
CA THR A 91 6.55 -8.57 -6.27
C THR A 91 7.61 -8.46 -5.14
N ARG A 92 7.42 -7.51 -4.20
CA ARG A 92 8.00 -7.64 -2.85
C ARG A 92 7.13 -8.57 -2.00
N SER A 93 7.66 -9.75 -1.64
CA SER A 93 6.98 -10.65 -0.68
C SER A 93 7.08 -10.11 0.75
N ILE A 94 5.96 -9.97 1.43
CA ILE A 94 5.92 -9.62 2.86
C ILE A 94 5.83 -10.93 3.65
N ARG A 95 6.90 -11.27 4.38
CA ARG A 95 6.90 -12.42 5.29
C ARG A 95 6.23 -12.02 6.59
N GLN A 96 5.18 -12.74 6.98
CA GLN A 96 4.67 -12.67 8.34
C GLN A 96 5.57 -13.51 9.25
N THR A 97 6.23 -12.87 10.21
CA THR A 97 6.73 -13.55 11.40
C THR A 97 5.54 -13.70 12.35
N GLY A 98 5.25 -14.94 12.73
CA GLY A 98 4.16 -15.28 13.65
C GLY A 98 4.38 -14.76 15.05
#